data_AF-I3IJS8-F1
#
_entry.id   AF-I3IJS8-F1
#
_cell.length_a   1.000
_cell.length_b   1.000
_cell.length_c   1.000
_cell.angle_alpha   90.00
_cell.angle_beta   90.00
_cell.angle_gamma   90.00
#
_symmetry.space_group_name_H-M   'P 1'
#
loop_
_entity.id
_entity.type
_entity.pdbx_description
1 polymer ?
#
loop_
_entity_poly.entity_id
_entity_poly.type
_entity_poly.pdbx_seq_one_letter_code
_entity_poly.pdbx_strand_id
1 'polypeptide(L)'
;MSDRKKCIFISDMHIGAKRVPRESRYAYDWLSPSRTKMLEDFLRYLATVKDIEEIVLLGDIMDNWVYPVYEIPPTFEEIIESPDNKHVFAALKDLAARKKVIYMPGNHDMLITKECVDEKFPGITFDGNITHRNIL
;
A
#
# COMPACT_ATOMS: atom_id res chain seq x y z
N MET A 1 25.97 14.75 -12.21
CA MET A 1 24.81 14.01 -11.67
C MET A 1 24.05 13.45 -12.86
N SER A 2 23.57 12.21 -12.79
CA SER A 2 22.86 11.58 -13.91
C SER A 2 21.45 12.19 -14.05
N ASP A 3 21.12 12.74 -15.22
CA ASP A 3 19.77 13.23 -15.56
C ASP A 3 18.75 12.11 -15.78
N ARG A 4 19.14 10.83 -15.60
CA ARG A 4 18.20 9.71 -15.67
C ARG A 4 17.31 9.66 -14.43
N LYS A 5 16.05 10.01 -14.66
CA LYS A 5 14.92 9.84 -13.75
C LYS A 5 14.65 8.34 -13.56
N LYS A 6 14.52 7.90 -12.32
CA LYS A 6 14.30 6.50 -11.93
C LYS A 6 12.84 6.25 -11.61
N CYS A 7 12.39 5.05 -11.96
CA CYS A 7 11.13 4.47 -11.54
C CYS A 7 11.40 3.35 -10.53
N ILE A 8 10.64 3.33 -9.43
CA ILE A 8 10.72 2.29 -8.41
C ILE A 8 9.43 1.48 -8.44
N PHE A 9 9.57 0.15 -8.44
CA PHE A 9 8.45 -0.77 -8.32
C PHE A 9 8.46 -1.38 -6.93
N ILE A 10 7.32 -1.35 -6.24
CA ILE A 10 7.14 -1.96 -4.93
C ILE A 10 5.88 -2.82 -4.99
N SER A 11 5.98 -4.07 -4.55
CA SER A 11 4.92 -5.08 -4.65
C SER A 11 4.83 -5.83 -3.34
N ASP A 12 3.72 -6.53 -3.11
CA ASP A 12 3.58 -7.54 -2.06
C ASP A 12 3.92 -7.02 -0.65
N MET A 13 3.42 -5.82 -0.33
CA MET A 13 3.54 -5.29 1.03
C MET A 13 2.65 -6.06 2.02
N HIS A 14 1.50 -6.54 1.54
CA HIS A 14 0.48 -7.29 2.29
C HIS A 14 0.20 -6.70 3.67
N ILE A 15 -0.08 -5.39 3.72
CA ILE A 15 -0.34 -4.68 4.97
C ILE A 15 -1.70 -5.14 5.51
N GLY A 16 -1.70 -5.83 6.65
CA GLY A 16 -2.92 -6.24 7.35
C GLY A 16 -3.37 -5.22 8.40
N ALA A 17 -4.52 -5.46 9.04
CA ALA A 17 -5.07 -4.55 10.05
C ALA A 17 -4.45 -4.71 11.44
N LYS A 18 -3.55 -5.68 11.64
CA LYS A 18 -3.01 -6.08 12.95
C LYS A 18 -4.09 -6.42 13.98
N ARG A 19 -5.30 -6.79 13.51
CA ARG A 19 -6.42 -7.19 14.37
C ARG A 19 -6.21 -8.63 14.84
N VAL A 20 -6.18 -8.83 16.16
CA VAL A 20 -6.11 -10.17 16.76
C VAL A 20 -7.48 -10.82 16.71
N PRO A 21 -7.66 -11.97 16.02
CA PRO A 21 -8.93 -12.71 16.03
C PRO A 21 -9.24 -13.30 17.40
N ARG A 22 -10.50 -13.68 17.64
CA ARG A 22 -11.00 -14.14 18.96
C ARG A 22 -10.25 -15.35 19.49
N GLU A 23 -9.97 -16.31 18.62
CA GLU A 23 -9.35 -17.59 18.97
C GLU A 23 -7.82 -17.59 18.78
N SER A 24 -7.21 -16.40 18.67
CA SER A 24 -5.77 -16.26 18.47
C SER A 24 -5.15 -15.36 19.54
N ARG A 25 -3.87 -15.60 19.82
CA ARG A 25 -3.03 -14.70 20.64
C ARG A 25 -2.29 -13.66 19.82
N TYR A 26 -2.29 -13.81 18.49
CA TYR A 26 -1.52 -13.01 17.56
C TYR A 26 -2.39 -12.54 16.40
N ALA A 27 -2.10 -11.36 15.88
CA ALA A 27 -2.68 -10.92 14.61
C ALA A 27 -2.13 -11.79 13.48
N TYR A 28 -2.98 -12.08 12.50
CA TYR A 28 -2.57 -12.69 11.24
C TYR A 28 -2.14 -11.55 10.31
N ASP A 29 -0.86 -11.21 10.37
CA ASP A 29 -0.29 -10.09 9.63
C ASP A 29 1.13 -10.43 9.18
N TRP A 30 1.49 -9.99 7.99
CA TRP A 30 2.82 -10.20 7.43
C TRP A 30 3.85 -9.24 8.04
N LEU A 31 3.41 -8.07 8.52
CA LEU A 31 4.28 -7.03 9.05
C LEU A 31 4.21 -6.94 10.57
N SER A 32 5.28 -7.36 11.23
CA SER A 32 5.53 -7.01 12.64
C SER A 32 5.61 -5.49 12.81
N PRO A 33 5.38 -4.93 14.02
CA PRO A 33 5.53 -3.50 14.27
C PRO A 33 6.87 -2.92 13.80
N SER A 34 7.97 -3.65 14.02
CA SER A 34 9.31 -3.26 13.53
C SER A 34 9.40 -3.21 12.01
N ARG A 35 8.79 -4.18 11.29
CA ARG A 35 8.78 -4.21 9.83
C ARG A 35 7.88 -3.11 9.25
N THR A 36 6.75 -2.83 9.89
CA THR A 36 5.89 -1.69 9.55
C THR A 36 6.66 -0.37 9.65
N LYS A 37 7.46 -0.19 10.71
CA LYS A 37 8.32 0.99 10.86
C LYS A 37 9.41 1.07 9.79
N MET A 38 10.03 -0.06 9.42
CA MET A 38 11.01 -0.08 8.32
C MET A 38 10.38 0.30 6.97
N LEU A 39 9.15 -0.15 6.71
CA LEU A 39 8.40 0.23 5.52
C LEU A 39 8.09 1.73 5.51
N GLU A 40 7.63 2.28 6.65
CA GLU A 40 7.44 3.73 6.80
C GLU A 40 8.73 4.49 6.47
N ASP A 41 9.85 4.13 7.09
CA ASP A 41 11.14 4.80 6.90
C ASP A 41 11.61 4.73 5.45
N PHE A 42 11.40 3.58 4.79
CA PHE A 42 11.72 3.41 3.39
C PHE A 42 10.89 4.36 2.51
N LEU A 43 9.58 4.44 2.70
CA LEU A 43 8.71 5.33 1.94
C LEU A 43 9.08 6.80 2.16
N ARG A 44 9.38 7.19 3.40
CA ARG A 44 9.87 8.55 3.72
C ARG A 44 11.21 8.83 3.04
N TYR A 45 12.11 7.86 3.01
CA TYR A 45 13.39 7.99 2.32
C TYR A 45 13.18 8.24 0.83
N LEU A 46 12.33 7.45 0.15
CA LEU A 46 12.02 7.63 -1.28
C LEU A 46 11.52 9.06 -1.59
N ALA A 47 10.75 9.66 -0.68
CA ALA A 47 10.25 11.02 -0.83
C ALA A 47 11.38 12.08 -0.85
N THR A 48 12.56 11.78 -0.30
CA THR A 48 13.73 12.68 -0.25
C THR A 48 14.69 12.52 -1.43
N VAL A 49 14.63 11.38 -2.13
CA VAL A 49 15.56 11.05 -3.21
C VAL A 49 15.22 11.87 -4.46
N LYS A 50 16.19 12.64 -4.96
CA LYS A 50 15.95 13.62 -6.04
C LYS A 50 15.75 12.98 -7.41
N ASP A 51 16.47 11.90 -7.70
CA ASP A 51 16.48 11.24 -9.02
C ASP A 51 15.41 10.15 -9.18
N ILE A 52 14.53 9.95 -8.20
CA ILE A 52 13.32 9.14 -8.33
C ILE A 52 12.15 10.05 -8.71
N GLU A 53 11.36 9.67 -9.71
CA GLU A 53 10.18 10.46 -10.13
C GLU A 53 8.87 9.70 -10.09
N GLU A 54 8.94 8.40 -10.32
CA GLU A 54 7.78 7.54 -10.38
C GLU A 54 7.94 6.36 -9.42
N ILE A 55 6.86 6.06 -8.72
CA ILE A 55 6.73 4.89 -7.88
C ILE A 55 5.48 4.15 -8.33
N VAL A 56 5.65 2.86 -8.64
CA VAL A 56 4.56 1.97 -9.01
C VAL A 56 4.37 0.97 -7.87
N LEU A 57 3.21 1.05 -7.22
CA LEU A 57 2.71 0.05 -6.29
C LEU A 57 2.07 -1.07 -7.11
N LEU A 58 2.82 -2.15 -7.32
CA LEU A 58 2.54 -3.22 -8.27
C LEU A 58 1.74 -4.36 -7.62
N GLY A 59 0.67 -4.02 -6.93
CA GLY A 59 -0.26 -4.97 -6.36
C GLY A 59 0.13 -5.55 -5.01
N ASP A 60 -0.87 -6.19 -4.41
CA ASP A 60 -0.85 -6.83 -3.10
C ASP A 60 -0.27 -5.93 -2.00
N ILE A 61 -0.79 -4.70 -1.94
CA ILE A 61 -0.37 -3.67 -1.00
C ILE A 61 -1.07 -3.85 0.35
N MET A 62 -2.35 -4.16 0.35
CA MET A 62 -3.15 -4.42 1.54
C MET A 62 -3.69 -5.85 1.51
N ASP A 63 -3.81 -6.47 2.68
CA ASP A 63 -4.26 -7.86 2.76
C ASP A 63 -5.34 -8.03 3.82
N ASN A 64 -6.53 -8.45 3.38
CA ASN A 64 -7.61 -8.91 4.25
C ASN A 64 -8.02 -10.37 3.99
N TRP A 65 -7.21 -11.14 3.26
CA TRP A 65 -7.48 -12.54 2.93
C TRP A 65 -6.95 -13.49 3.99
N VAL A 66 -5.84 -13.14 4.65
CA VAL A 66 -5.23 -13.98 5.70
C VAL A 66 -5.97 -13.77 7.03
N TYR A 67 -7.15 -14.40 7.15
CA TYR A 67 -7.99 -14.32 8.34
C TYR A 67 -8.70 -15.65 8.63
N PRO A 68 -9.05 -15.97 9.90
CA PRO A 68 -9.79 -17.18 10.20
C PRO A 68 -11.14 -17.26 9.48
N VAL A 69 -11.46 -18.42 8.91
CA VAL A 69 -12.66 -18.65 8.07
C VAL A 69 -14.00 -18.43 8.79
N TYR A 70 -13.98 -18.42 10.13
CA TYR A 70 -15.16 -18.25 10.98
C TYR A 70 -15.32 -16.81 11.50
N GLU A 71 -14.46 -15.88 11.11
CA GLU A 71 -14.56 -14.46 11.44
C GLU A 71 -14.60 -13.61 10.18
N ILE A 72 -15.30 -12.47 10.26
CA ILE A 72 -15.32 -11.48 9.17
C ILE A 72 -13.93 -10.83 9.11
N PRO A 73 -13.25 -10.79 7.96
CA PRO A 73 -11.94 -10.15 7.84
C PRO A 73 -12.03 -8.62 8.03
N PRO A 74 -10.90 -7.94 8.31
CA PRO A 74 -10.88 -6.48 8.35
C PRO A 74 -11.25 -5.87 7.01
N THR A 75 -11.93 -4.73 7.04
CA THR A 75 -12.10 -3.87 5.86
C THR A 75 -10.78 -3.17 5.51
N PHE A 76 -10.63 -2.69 4.27
CA PHE A 76 -9.46 -1.85 3.93
C PHE A 76 -9.40 -0.56 4.76
N GLU A 77 -10.55 -0.02 5.15
CA GLU A 77 -10.59 1.13 6.05
C GLU A 77 -9.97 0.80 7.40
N GLU A 78 -10.33 -0.34 8.00
CA GLU A 78 -9.71 -0.81 9.25
C GLU A 78 -8.21 -1.07 9.09
N ILE A 79 -7.75 -1.52 7.92
CA ILE A 79 -6.31 -1.66 7.63
C ILE A 79 -5.63 -0.29 7.63
N ILE A 80 -6.20 0.69 6.95
CA ILE A 80 -5.66 2.04 6.83
C ILE A 80 -5.62 2.75 8.19
N GLU A 81 -6.66 2.56 8.99
CA GLU A 81 -6.83 3.20 10.29
C GLU A 81 -6.16 2.46 11.46
N SER A 82 -5.56 1.29 11.23
CA SER A 82 -4.82 0.56 12.27
C SER A 82 -3.66 1.42 12.82
N PRO A 83 -3.42 1.47 14.15
CA PRO A 83 -2.49 2.43 14.76
C PRO A 83 -1.09 2.49 14.13
N ASP A 84 -0.46 1.35 13.89
CA ASP A 84 0.87 1.29 13.28
C ASP A 84 0.84 1.69 11.79
N ASN A 85 -0.26 1.40 11.09
CA ASN A 85 -0.39 1.60 9.66
C ASN A 85 -0.65 3.05 9.28
N LYS A 86 -1.27 3.84 10.16
CA LYS A 86 -1.50 5.28 9.94
C LYS A 86 -0.22 6.00 9.52
N HIS A 87 0.92 5.61 10.09
CA HIS A 87 2.22 6.21 9.78
C HIS A 87 2.74 5.81 8.39
N VAL A 88 2.57 4.54 7.99
CA VAL A 88 2.90 4.05 6.64
C VAL A 88 2.04 4.77 5.60
N PHE A 89 0.74 4.85 5.81
CA PHE A 89 -0.17 5.50 4.87
C PHE A 89 0.02 7.02 4.83
N ALA A 90 0.41 7.65 5.94
CA ALA A 90 0.87 9.04 5.93
C ALA A 90 2.14 9.22 5.09
N ALA A 91 3.12 8.31 5.21
CA ALA A 91 4.32 8.34 4.37
C ALA A 91 4.01 8.13 2.88
N LEU A 92 3.04 7.27 2.54
CA LEU A 92 2.55 7.12 1.16
C LEU A 92 1.92 8.42 0.63
N LYS A 93 1.11 9.11 1.44
CA LYS A 93 0.53 10.41 1.07
C LYS A 93 1.61 11.48 0.85
N ASP A 94 2.58 11.55 1.77
CA ASP A 94 3.72 12.46 1.65
C ASP A 94 4.54 12.19 0.38
N LEU A 95 4.70 10.92 0.02
CA LEU A 95 5.35 10.49 -1.21
C LEU A 95 4.55 10.92 -2.45
N ALA A 96 3.24 10.68 -2.46
CA ALA A 96 2.33 11.04 -3.56
C ALA A 96 2.20 12.56 -3.75
N ALA A 97 2.38 13.36 -2.69
CA ALA A 97 2.42 14.81 -2.80
C ALA A 97 3.68 15.35 -3.49
N ARG A 98 4.73 14.53 -3.64
CA ARG A 98 6.05 14.95 -4.15
C ARG A 98 6.47 14.25 -5.43
N LYS A 99 5.94 13.04 -5.66
CA LYS A 99 6.34 12.12 -6.73
C LYS A 99 5.08 11.56 -7.39
N LYS A 100 5.21 11.09 -8.62
CA LYS A 100 4.12 10.35 -9.27
C LYS A 100 4.03 8.98 -8.62
N VAL A 101 2.87 8.66 -8.04
CA VAL A 101 2.60 7.35 -7.45
C VAL A 101 1.44 6.71 -8.21
N ILE A 102 1.66 5.51 -8.72
CA ILE A 102 0.67 4.71 -9.44
C ILE A 102 0.34 3.50 -8.57
N TYR A 103 -0.95 3.24 -8.35
CA TYR A 103 -1.45 2.07 -7.65
C TYR A 103 -2.08 1.12 -8.66
N MET A 104 -1.47 -0.04 -8.82
CA MET A 104 -2.01 -1.15 -9.60
C MET A 104 -2.50 -2.21 -8.62
N PRO A 105 -3.79 -2.59 -8.61
CA PRO A 105 -4.30 -3.61 -7.70
C PRO A 105 -3.75 -4.99 -8.07
N GLY A 106 -3.34 -5.74 -7.05
CA GLY A 106 -3.10 -7.18 -7.13
C GLY A 106 -4.36 -7.98 -6.80
N ASN A 107 -4.23 -9.30 -6.62
CA ASN A 107 -5.39 -10.12 -6.25
C ASN A 107 -5.84 -9.86 -4.80
N HIS A 108 -4.93 -9.62 -3.86
CA HIS A 108 -5.31 -9.30 -2.47
C HIS A 108 -6.00 -7.93 -2.34
N ASP A 109 -5.72 -7.04 -3.28
CA ASP A 109 -6.28 -5.70 -3.39
C ASP A 109 -7.54 -5.64 -4.28
N MET A 110 -8.07 -6.77 -4.78
CA MET A 110 -9.04 -6.76 -5.89
C MET A 110 -10.38 -6.05 -5.60
N LEU A 111 -10.69 -5.84 -4.32
CA LEU A 111 -11.90 -5.14 -3.88
C LEU A 111 -11.65 -3.63 -3.61
N ILE A 112 -10.43 -3.15 -3.80
CA ILE A 112 -10.10 -1.73 -3.73
C ILE A 112 -10.56 -1.06 -5.02
N THR A 113 -11.44 -0.07 -4.88
CA THR A 113 -11.93 0.71 -6.01
C THR A 113 -11.12 1.98 -6.23
N LYS A 114 -11.26 2.55 -7.42
CA LYS A 114 -10.68 3.86 -7.73
C LYS A 114 -11.15 4.92 -6.73
N GLU A 115 -12.42 4.92 -6.39
CA GLU A 115 -13.03 5.89 -5.47
C GLU A 115 -12.40 5.78 -4.08
N CYS A 116 -12.17 4.56 -3.60
CA CYS A 116 -11.45 4.33 -2.35
C CYS A 116 -10.04 4.94 -2.39
N VAL A 117 -9.28 4.72 -3.47
CA VAL A 117 -7.93 5.28 -3.60
C VAL A 117 -7.94 6.80 -3.70
N ASP A 118 -8.85 7.38 -4.49
CA ASP A 118 -8.98 8.83 -4.62
C ASP A 118 -9.32 9.50 -3.28
N GLU A 119 -10.22 8.88 -2.49
CA GLU A 119 -10.63 9.40 -1.18
C GLU A 119 -9.52 9.24 -0.14
N LYS A 120 -8.94 8.04 -0.03
CA LYS A 120 -8.02 7.70 1.05
C LYS A 120 -6.59 8.14 0.77
N PHE A 121 -6.18 8.23 -0.50
CA PHE A 121 -4.81 8.53 -0.92
C PHE A 121 -4.76 9.61 -2.02
N PRO A 122 -5.13 10.87 -1.70
CA PRO A 122 -5.09 11.95 -2.67
C PRO A 122 -3.68 12.09 -3.27
N GLY A 123 -3.60 12.14 -4.60
CA GLY A 123 -2.34 12.21 -5.35
C GLY A 123 -1.83 10.86 -5.87
N ILE A 124 -2.38 9.73 -5.40
CA ILE A 124 -2.11 8.41 -5.99
C ILE A 124 -3.02 8.21 -7.20
N THR A 125 -2.43 7.82 -8.33
CA THR A 125 -3.17 7.45 -9.54
C THR A 125 -3.52 5.96 -9.49
N PHE A 126 -4.81 5.62 -9.40
CA PHE A 126 -5.26 4.25 -9.53
C PHE A 126 -5.26 3.81 -11.01
N ASP A 127 -4.56 2.72 -11.31
CA ASP A 127 -4.53 2.08 -12.63
C ASP A 127 -4.93 0.59 -12.52
N GLY A 128 -6.17 0.37 -12.08
CA GLY A 128 -6.80 -0.96 -11.99
C GLY A 128 -7.58 -1.40 -13.22
N ASN A 129 -7.52 -0.64 -14.32
CA ASN A 129 -8.10 -1.07 -15.59
C ASN A 129 -7.18 -2.09 -16.27
N ILE A 130 -7.14 -3.31 -15.74
CA ILE A 130 -6.44 -4.45 -16.36
C ILE A 130 -7.11 -4.86 -17.69
N THR A 131 -8.28 -4.29 -18.02
CA THR A 131 -8.87 -4.41 -19.35
C THR A 131 -8.35 -3.30 -20.28
N HIS A 132 -7.35 -3.65 -21.10
CA HIS A 132 -6.97 -2.97 -22.34
C HIS A 132 -6.50 -1.52 -22.21
N ARG A 133 -5.29 -1.29 -21.71
CA ARG A 133 -4.46 -0.19 -22.24
C ARG A 133 -3.44 -0.78 -23.19
N ASN A 134 -3.58 -0.41 -24.47
CA ASN A 134 -2.61 -0.71 -25.51
C ASN A 134 -1.23 -0.24 -25.04
N ILE A 135 -0.38 -1.19 -24.69
CA ILE A 135 1.06 -1.01 -24.72
C ILE A 135 1.41 -0.98 -26.22
N LEU A 136 1.38 0.21 -26.81
CA LEU A 136 2.01 0.57 -28.08
C LEU A 136 2.69 1.92 -27.93
#